data_AF-A0A176RX15-F1
#
_entry.id   AF-A0A176RX15-F1
#
_cell.length_a   1.000
_cell.length_b   1.000
_cell.length_c   1.000
_cell.angle_alpha   90.00
_cell.angle_beta   90.00
_cell.angle_gamma   90.00
#
_symmetry.space_group_name_H-M   'P 1'
#
loop_
_entity.id
_entity.type
_entity.pdbx_description
1 polymer ?
#
loop_
_entity_poly.entity_id
_entity_poly.type
_entity_poly.pdbx_seq_one_letter_code
_entity_poly.pdbx_strand_id
1 'polypeptide(L)'
;GFDMVEYHPYLWNKAKTGKVIHINELPAEVDEYYTVEVGVIGNVGAGMRQLAEQIEPKKQSFWKSLRDMIVAEMQEHASAFPIKPQKILWDLRQVLAPKDIVISDVGAHKMWVARMYRAECPNTCIISNGFAAMGIALPGAIAAKIVQRNDLQTTDKFIPNPFSDD
;
A
#
# COMPACT_ATOMS: atom_id res chain seq x y z
N GLY A 1 -5.46 9.39 -4.31
CA GLY A 1 -4.90 10.28 -5.31
C GLY A 1 -4.02 9.52 -6.28
N PHE A 2 -3.73 10.10 -7.42
CA PHE A 2 -2.76 9.61 -8.40
C PHE A 2 -1.60 10.59 -8.45
N ASP A 3 -0.37 10.08 -8.51
CA ASP A 3 0.85 10.85 -8.70
C ASP A 3 1.62 10.25 -9.89
N MET A 4 1.94 11.08 -10.88
CA MET A 4 2.65 10.66 -12.09
C MET A 4 4.06 10.14 -11.80
N VAL A 5 4.67 10.59 -10.70
CA VAL A 5 6.02 10.20 -10.30
C VAL A 5 6.07 8.74 -9.84
N GLU A 6 4.95 8.18 -9.37
CA GLU A 6 4.90 6.79 -8.92
C GLU A 6 4.77 5.79 -10.07
N TYR A 7 3.88 6.08 -11.04
CA TYR A 7 3.65 5.20 -12.18
C TYR A 7 2.98 5.92 -13.35
N HIS A 8 3.74 6.12 -14.42
CA HIS A 8 3.32 6.93 -15.57
C HIS A 8 2.08 6.33 -16.30
N PRO A 9 1.07 7.14 -16.65
CA PRO A 9 -0.20 6.68 -17.23
C PRO A 9 -0.06 5.99 -18.58
N TYR A 10 0.92 6.38 -19.40
CA TYR A 10 1.29 5.67 -20.62
C TYR A 10 1.47 4.15 -20.45
N LEU A 11 1.95 3.68 -19.29
CA LEU A 11 2.27 2.27 -19.06
C LEU A 11 1.02 1.40 -18.85
N TRP A 12 -0.08 1.98 -18.37
CA TRP A 12 -1.31 1.23 -18.05
C TRP A 12 -2.55 1.69 -18.82
N ASN A 13 -2.58 2.93 -19.33
CA ASN A 13 -3.69 3.49 -20.11
C ASN A 13 -3.29 3.84 -21.55
N LYS A 14 -2.34 3.10 -22.15
CA LYS A 14 -1.82 3.39 -23.50
C LYS A 14 -2.91 3.51 -24.57
N ALA A 15 -3.92 2.64 -24.51
CA ALA A 15 -5.00 2.60 -25.49
C ALA A 15 -6.15 3.59 -25.20
N LYS A 16 -6.13 4.26 -24.03
CA LYS A 16 -7.15 5.23 -23.59
C LYS A 16 -8.59 4.70 -23.66
N THR A 17 -8.77 3.41 -23.39
CA THR A 17 -10.07 2.73 -23.54
C THR A 17 -10.91 2.79 -22.26
N GLY A 18 -10.28 3.06 -21.11
CA GLY A 18 -10.94 3.11 -19.81
C GLY A 18 -11.45 4.51 -19.46
N LYS A 19 -12.58 4.56 -18.76
CA LYS A 19 -13.05 5.77 -18.09
C LYS A 19 -12.22 6.03 -16.84
N VAL A 20 -11.58 7.20 -16.75
CA VAL A 20 -10.76 7.57 -15.58
C VAL A 20 -11.56 8.47 -14.65
N ILE A 21 -11.80 7.98 -13.43
CA ILE A 21 -12.38 8.75 -12.33
C ILE A 21 -11.25 9.13 -11.38
N HIS A 22 -11.02 10.43 -11.18
CA HIS A 22 -9.97 10.93 -10.31
C HIS A 22 -10.52 11.31 -8.94
N ILE A 23 -10.00 10.70 -7.87
CA ILE A 23 -10.40 11.01 -6.49
C ILE A 23 -9.15 11.41 -5.72
N ASN A 24 -9.06 12.69 -5.36
CA ASN A 24 -7.88 13.25 -4.71
C ASN A 24 -8.18 14.58 -4.01
N GLU A 25 -7.26 15.02 -3.16
CA GLU A 25 -7.37 16.34 -2.52
C GLU A 25 -7.03 17.48 -3.49
N LEU A 26 -6.20 17.20 -4.50
CA LEU A 26 -5.77 18.15 -5.52
C LEU A 26 -6.31 17.74 -6.90
N PRO A 27 -6.58 18.69 -7.81
CA PRO A 27 -6.90 18.39 -9.20
C PRO A 27 -5.85 17.52 -9.88
N ALA A 28 -6.27 16.70 -10.84
CA ALA A 28 -5.36 15.88 -11.63
C ALA A 28 -4.43 16.76 -12.49
N GLU A 29 -3.18 16.33 -12.62
CA GLU A 29 -2.25 16.90 -13.58
C GLU A 29 -2.65 16.55 -15.02
N VAL A 30 -2.36 17.45 -15.96
CA VAL A 30 -2.73 17.30 -17.36
C VAL A 30 -1.74 16.36 -18.05
N ASP A 31 -2.22 15.19 -18.49
CA ASP A 31 -1.44 14.23 -19.27
C ASP A 31 -2.29 13.59 -20.37
N GLU A 32 -1.65 13.31 -21.52
CA GLU A 32 -2.32 12.74 -22.69
C GLU A 32 -2.97 11.36 -22.43
N TYR A 33 -2.41 10.58 -21.52
CA TYR A 33 -2.84 9.23 -21.15
C TYR A 33 -3.63 9.20 -19.84
N TYR A 34 -3.85 10.36 -19.20
CA TYR A 34 -4.64 10.50 -17.97
C TYR A 34 -5.80 11.50 -18.14
N THR A 35 -6.60 11.32 -19.19
CA THR A 35 -7.80 12.14 -19.41
C THR A 35 -8.89 11.79 -18.41
N VAL A 36 -9.10 12.67 -17.41
CA VAL A 36 -10.12 12.51 -16.37
C VAL A 36 -11.53 12.80 -16.93
N GLU A 37 -12.46 11.86 -16.74
CA GLU A 37 -13.87 12.03 -17.09
C GLU A 37 -14.65 12.70 -15.95
N VAL A 38 -14.36 12.29 -14.70
CA VAL A 38 -14.96 12.86 -13.50
C VAL A 38 -13.89 13.01 -12.42
N GLY A 39 -13.82 14.20 -11.83
CA GLY A 39 -12.94 14.50 -10.69
C GLY A 39 -13.74 14.73 -9.41
N VAL A 40 -13.43 13.98 -8.35
CA VAL A 40 -13.93 14.20 -6.98
C VAL A 40 -12.79 14.83 -6.18
N ILE A 41 -12.82 16.16 -6.07
CA ILE A 41 -11.74 16.93 -5.43
C ILE A 41 -12.12 17.26 -3.99
N GLY A 42 -11.28 16.87 -3.05
CA GLY A 42 -11.48 17.11 -1.62
C GLY A 42 -10.99 15.94 -0.77
N ASN A 43 -11.49 15.85 0.47
CA ASN A 43 -11.07 14.79 1.40
C ASN A 43 -11.42 13.40 0.85
N VAL A 44 -10.39 12.62 0.52
CA VAL A 44 -10.53 11.28 -0.08
C VAL A 44 -11.34 10.34 0.81
N GLY A 45 -11.11 10.37 2.12
CA GLY A 45 -11.82 9.51 3.07
C GLY A 45 -13.32 9.83 3.18
N ALA A 46 -13.71 11.10 3.09
CA ALA A 46 -15.11 11.51 3.05
C ALA A 46 -15.76 11.14 1.71
N GLY A 47 -15.08 11.42 0.58
CA GLY A 47 -15.57 11.08 -0.76
C GLY A 47 -15.80 9.58 -0.94
N MET A 48 -14.85 8.75 -0.49
CA MET A 48 -14.99 7.29 -0.56
C MET A 48 -16.14 6.75 0.29
N ARG A 49 -16.41 7.34 1.47
CA ARG A 49 -17.55 6.96 2.32
C ARG A 49 -18.89 7.27 1.65
N GLN A 50 -19.05 8.48 1.13
CA GLN A 50 -20.27 8.86 0.40
C GLN A 50 -20.49 7.99 -0.84
N LEU A 51 -19.41 7.66 -1.56
CA LEU A 51 -19.51 6.73 -2.70
C LEU A 51 -19.95 5.34 -2.25
N ALA A 52 -19.40 4.83 -1.14
CA ALA A 52 -19.75 3.52 -0.59
C ALA A 52 -21.23 3.43 -0.17
N GLU A 53 -21.83 4.52 0.30
CA GLU A 53 -23.26 4.59 0.68
C GLU A 53 -24.20 4.50 -0.53
N GLN A 54 -23.74 4.85 -1.73
CA GLN A 54 -24.55 4.93 -2.95
C GLN A 54 -24.37 3.73 -3.89
N ILE A 55 -23.39 2.86 -3.63
CA ILE A 55 -23.08 1.71 -4.50
C ILE A 55 -23.55 0.39 -3.90
N GLU A 56 -24.11 -0.47 -4.74
CA GLU A 56 -24.41 -1.85 -4.39
C GLU A 56 -23.21 -2.77 -4.70
N PRO A 57 -22.85 -3.71 -3.80
CA PRO A 57 -21.78 -4.66 -4.06
C PRO A 57 -22.07 -5.55 -5.27
N LYS A 58 -21.25 -5.44 -6.33
CA LYS A 58 -21.32 -6.33 -7.51
C LYS A 58 -20.38 -7.52 -7.34
N LYS A 59 -20.92 -8.75 -7.37
CA LYS A 59 -20.12 -9.98 -7.48
C LYS A 59 -19.71 -10.21 -8.93
N GLN A 60 -18.56 -9.67 -9.34
CA GLN A 60 -17.99 -9.95 -10.66
C GLN A 60 -17.01 -11.12 -10.59
N SER A 61 -17.27 -12.19 -11.34
CA SER A 61 -16.45 -13.41 -11.39
C SER A 61 -15.14 -13.24 -12.16
N PHE A 62 -15.05 -12.23 -13.04
CA PHE A 62 -13.88 -12.01 -13.92
C PHE A 62 -12.57 -11.81 -13.14
N TRP A 63 -12.63 -11.19 -11.96
CA TRP A 63 -11.46 -10.91 -11.15
C TRP A 63 -10.95 -12.11 -10.35
N LYS A 64 -11.75 -13.18 -10.26
CA LYS A 64 -11.41 -14.35 -9.45
C LYS A 64 -10.19 -15.08 -10.03
N SER A 65 -10.15 -15.30 -11.34
CA SER A 65 -9.02 -15.96 -12.01
C SER A 65 -7.72 -15.16 -11.88
N LEU A 66 -7.77 -13.84 -12.02
CA LEU A 66 -6.61 -12.97 -11.85
C LEU A 66 -6.12 -13.00 -10.39
N ARG A 67 -7.03 -12.95 -9.42
CA ARG A 67 -6.70 -13.06 -8.00
C ARG A 67 -6.03 -14.40 -7.70
N ASP A 68 -6.59 -15.50 -8.20
CA ASP A 68 -6.05 -16.84 -7.98
C ASP A 68 -4.64 -16.97 -8.59
N MET A 69 -4.40 -16.38 -9.77
CA MET A 69 -3.07 -16.30 -10.39
C MET A 69 -2.07 -15.53 -9.52
N ILE A 70 -2.45 -14.34 -9.03
CA ILE A 70 -1.58 -13.52 -8.16
C ILE A 70 -1.24 -14.28 -6.88
N VAL A 71 -2.24 -14.91 -6.25
CA VAL A 71 -2.03 -15.69 -5.02
C VAL A 71 -1.11 -16.89 -5.29
N ALA A 72 -1.28 -17.58 -6.42
CA ALA A 72 -0.40 -18.69 -6.80
C ALA A 72 1.05 -18.23 -7.01
N GLU A 73 1.28 -17.09 -7.70
CA GLU A 73 2.63 -16.52 -7.89
C GLU A 73 3.28 -16.18 -6.54
N MET A 74 2.52 -15.63 -5.59
CA MET A 74 3.03 -15.32 -4.25
C MET A 74 3.36 -16.57 -3.42
N GLN A 75 2.69 -17.69 -3.68
CA GLN A 75 2.91 -18.97 -3.00
C GLN A 75 4.03 -19.81 -3.64
N GLU A 76 4.62 -19.36 -4.74
CA GLU A 76 5.73 -20.04 -5.42
C GLU A 76 7.06 -19.87 -4.68
N HIS A 77 7.09 -20.23 -3.40
CA HIS A 77 8.27 -20.17 -2.54
C HIS A 77 8.95 -21.55 -2.46
N ALA A 78 9.78 -21.88 -3.45
CA ALA A 78 10.58 -23.10 -3.41
C ALA A 78 11.83 -22.91 -2.52
N SER A 79 12.14 -23.90 -1.69
CA SER A 79 13.45 -24.01 -1.03
C SER A 79 14.50 -24.31 -2.09
N ALA A 80 15.29 -23.29 -2.47
CA ALA A 80 16.33 -23.36 -3.48
C ALA A 80 17.53 -22.50 -3.07
N PHE A 81 18.70 -22.76 -3.67
CA PHE A 81 19.89 -21.92 -3.50
C PHE A 81 20.35 -21.38 -4.88
N PRO A 82 20.54 -20.06 -5.05
CA PRO A 82 20.28 -19.00 -4.06
C PRO A 82 18.78 -18.86 -3.73
N ILE A 83 18.48 -18.30 -2.55
CA ILE A 83 17.10 -18.18 -2.06
C ILE A 83 16.30 -17.26 -2.97
N LYS A 84 15.11 -17.72 -3.39
CA LYS A 84 14.16 -16.91 -4.14
C LYS A 84 13.63 -15.74 -3.28
N PRO A 85 13.54 -14.50 -3.80
CA PRO A 85 12.99 -13.36 -3.05
C PRO A 85 11.59 -13.61 -2.47
N GLN A 86 10.74 -14.37 -3.17
CA GLN A 86 9.42 -14.83 -2.71
C GLN A 86 9.52 -15.49 -1.33
N LYS A 87 10.50 -16.39 -1.16
CA LYS A 87 10.69 -17.16 0.07
C LYS A 87 11.14 -16.24 1.22
N ILE A 88 12.04 -15.30 0.94
CA ILE A 88 12.49 -14.30 1.93
C ILE A 88 11.32 -13.48 2.46
N LEU A 89 10.47 -12.97 1.56
CA LEU A 89 9.32 -12.14 1.94
C LEU A 89 8.24 -12.93 2.67
N TRP A 90 8.03 -14.19 2.27
CA TRP A 90 7.13 -15.10 2.98
C TRP A 90 7.63 -15.36 4.40
N ASP A 91 8.90 -15.76 4.57
CA ASP A 91 9.50 -16.00 5.88
C ASP A 91 9.47 -14.75 6.77
N LEU A 92 9.80 -13.58 6.20
CA LEU A 92 9.74 -12.30 6.91
C LEU A 92 8.33 -12.02 7.44
N ARG A 93 7.30 -12.22 6.62
CA ARG A 93 5.91 -11.97 7.01
C ARG A 93 5.42 -12.95 8.09
N GLN A 94 5.93 -14.17 8.13
CA GLN A 94 5.60 -15.15 9.17
C GLN A 94 6.16 -14.80 10.55
N VAL A 95 7.28 -14.05 10.61
CA VAL A 95 7.94 -13.68 11.86
C VAL A 95 7.44 -12.36 12.42
N LEU A 96 7.05 -11.43 11.55
CA LEU A 96 6.58 -10.10 11.96
C LEU A 96 5.14 -10.15 12.48
N ALA A 97 4.81 -9.28 13.42
CA ALA A 97 3.45 -8.99 13.83
C ALA A 97 2.74 -8.07 12.81
N PRO A 98 1.39 -8.05 12.74
CA PRO A 98 0.65 -7.25 11.75
C PRO A 98 0.97 -5.74 11.78
N LYS A 99 1.35 -5.23 12.95
CA LYS A 99 1.70 -3.81 13.20
C LYS A 99 3.19 -3.49 13.06
N ASP A 100 4.03 -4.49 12.77
CA ASP A 100 5.46 -4.26 12.59
C ASP A 100 5.72 -3.56 11.27
N ILE A 101 6.64 -2.59 11.29
CA ILE A 101 6.92 -1.72 10.15
C ILE A 101 8.11 -2.29 9.38
N VAL A 102 7.91 -2.53 8.08
CA VAL A 102 8.96 -2.86 7.13
C VAL A 102 9.27 -1.63 6.29
N ILE A 103 10.56 -1.33 6.15
CA ILE A 103 11.06 -0.21 5.36
C ILE A 103 12.00 -0.79 4.31
N SER A 104 11.63 -0.67 3.04
CA SER A 104 12.48 -1.10 1.93
C SER A 104 13.45 0.00 1.56
N ASP A 105 14.70 -0.38 1.39
CA ASP A 105 15.64 0.48 0.67
C ASP A 105 15.36 0.43 -0.83
N VAL A 106 16.17 1.12 -1.61
CA VAL A 106 16.06 1.18 -3.06
C VAL A 106 17.11 0.28 -3.71
N GLY A 107 16.63 -0.59 -4.58
CA GLY A 107 17.43 -1.55 -5.35
C GLY A 107 16.52 -2.58 -6.00
N ALA A 108 17.10 -3.66 -6.56
CA ALA A 108 16.31 -4.73 -7.17
C ALA A 108 15.33 -5.38 -6.18
N HIS A 109 15.71 -5.47 -4.89
CA HIS A 109 14.85 -6.01 -3.83
C HIS A 109 13.58 -5.17 -3.61
N LYS A 110 13.60 -3.85 -3.89
CA LYS A 110 12.45 -2.95 -3.78
C LYS A 110 11.26 -3.45 -4.59
N MET A 111 11.50 -3.93 -5.80
CA MET A 111 10.44 -4.42 -6.69
C MET A 111 9.77 -5.68 -6.14
N TRP A 112 10.56 -6.55 -5.50
CA TRP A 112 10.03 -7.74 -4.83
C TRP A 112 9.19 -7.35 -3.61
N VAL A 113 9.68 -6.43 -2.77
CA VAL A 113 8.92 -5.92 -1.62
C VAL A 113 7.62 -5.27 -2.09
N ALA A 114 7.68 -4.36 -3.06
CA ALA A 114 6.50 -3.63 -3.57
C ALA A 114 5.44 -4.55 -4.20
N ARG A 115 5.86 -5.65 -4.87
CA ARG A 115 4.92 -6.59 -5.50
C ARG A 115 4.38 -7.66 -4.55
N MET A 116 5.18 -8.10 -3.58
CA MET A 116 4.92 -9.36 -2.87
C MET A 116 4.82 -9.24 -1.35
N TYR A 117 5.31 -8.16 -0.74
CA TYR A 117 5.17 -7.98 0.70
C TYR A 117 3.72 -7.60 1.05
N ARG A 118 3.09 -8.39 1.91
CA ARG A 118 1.70 -8.21 2.32
C ARG A 118 1.62 -7.34 3.57
N ALA A 119 1.40 -6.04 3.40
CA ALA A 119 1.09 -5.14 4.49
C ALA A 119 -0.36 -5.37 4.97
N GLU A 120 -0.54 -5.74 6.24
CA GLU A 120 -1.87 -6.00 6.82
C GLU A 120 -2.50 -4.76 7.46
N CYS A 121 -1.68 -3.75 7.75
CA CYS A 121 -2.09 -2.50 8.39
C CYS A 121 -1.57 -1.30 7.59
N PRO A 122 -2.25 -0.14 7.64
CA PRO A 122 -1.73 1.08 7.04
C PRO A 122 -0.40 1.48 7.70
N ASN A 123 0.47 2.16 6.95
CA ASN A 123 1.77 2.68 7.42
C ASN A 123 2.77 1.64 7.95
N THR A 124 2.62 0.35 7.59
CA THR A 124 3.55 -0.73 7.99
C THR A 124 4.45 -1.25 6.87
N CYS A 125 4.33 -0.71 5.66
CA CYS A 125 5.28 -0.94 4.57
C CYS A 125 5.65 0.41 3.95
N ILE A 126 6.90 0.82 4.10
CA ILE A 126 7.41 2.12 3.65
C ILE A 126 8.42 1.88 2.53
N ILE A 127 8.19 2.49 1.37
CA ILE A 127 9.02 2.34 0.17
C ILE A 127 9.26 3.72 -0.44
N SER A 128 10.51 4.06 -0.74
CA SER A 128 10.81 5.25 -1.56
C SER A 128 10.48 4.95 -3.03
N ASN A 129 9.29 5.35 -3.47
CA ASN A 129 8.86 5.10 -4.84
C ASN A 129 9.16 6.26 -5.79
N GLY A 130 8.97 7.51 -5.36
CA GLY A 130 9.08 8.65 -6.26
C GLY A 130 10.52 9.03 -6.63
N PHE A 131 11.27 9.62 -5.71
CA PHE A 131 12.69 9.92 -5.95
C PHE A 131 13.57 8.66 -5.94
N ALA A 132 13.11 7.61 -5.27
CA ALA A 132 13.84 6.35 -5.11
C ALA A 132 15.28 6.58 -4.56
N ALA A 133 15.40 7.34 -3.48
CA ALA A 133 16.68 7.55 -2.79
C ALA A 133 17.17 6.27 -2.08
N MET A 134 18.42 5.89 -2.35
CA MET A 134 19.10 4.82 -1.63
C MET A 134 19.52 5.28 -0.22
N GLY A 135 19.49 4.35 0.74
CA GLY A 135 19.91 4.56 2.12
C GLY A 135 18.78 4.99 3.06
N ILE A 136 17.51 4.96 2.63
CA ILE A 136 16.38 5.36 3.48
C ILE A 136 16.04 4.34 4.56
N ALA A 137 16.40 3.06 4.38
CA ALA A 137 15.87 1.99 5.22
C ALA A 137 16.34 2.09 6.68
N LEU A 138 17.64 2.31 6.89
CA LEU A 138 18.22 2.41 8.23
C LEU A 138 17.76 3.66 9.00
N PRO A 139 17.93 4.90 8.50
CA PRO A 139 17.43 6.09 9.19
C PRO A 139 15.92 6.06 9.35
N GLY A 140 15.19 5.53 8.36
CA GLY A 140 13.75 5.32 8.45
C GLY A 140 13.37 4.37 9.60
N ALA A 141 14.12 3.28 9.79
CA ALA A 141 13.83 2.31 10.86
C ALA A 141 14.08 2.92 12.25
N ILE A 142 15.15 3.72 12.39
CA ILE A 142 15.43 4.46 13.62
C ILE A 142 14.27 5.43 13.92
N ALA A 143 13.84 6.22 12.93
CA ALA A 143 12.74 7.16 13.08
C ALA A 143 11.42 6.45 13.42
N ALA A 144 11.08 5.36 12.72
CA ALA A 144 9.90 4.56 12.99
C ALA A 144 9.88 4.03 14.43
N LYS A 145 11.04 3.58 14.93
CA LYS A 145 11.16 3.11 16.32
C LYS A 145 10.94 4.22 17.34
N ILE A 146 11.41 5.44 17.06
CA ILE A 146 11.21 6.60 17.93
C ILE A 146 9.72 6.98 17.97
N VAL A 147 9.06 7.06 16.82
CA VAL A 147 7.63 7.42 16.73
C VAL A 147 6.75 6.37 17.41
N GLN A 148 6.96 5.08 17.11
CA GLN A 148 6.13 4.00 17.66
C GLN A 148 6.28 3.87 19.20
N ARG A 149 7.46 4.23 19.75
CA ARG A 149 7.65 4.30 21.20
C ARG A 149 6.76 5.38 21.84
N ASN A 150 6.58 6.52 21.17
CA ASN A 150 5.73 7.60 21.66
C ASN A 150 4.24 7.24 21.58
N ASP A 151 3.82 6.49 20.55
CA ASP A 151 2.42 6.03 20.44
C ASP A 151 2.06 5.07 21.58
N LEU A 152 2.94 4.12 21.93
CA LEU A 152 2.73 3.20 23.05
C LEU A 152 2.67 3.93 24.41
N GLN A 153 3.48 4.97 24.60
CA GLN A 153 3.43 5.82 25.81
C GLN A 153 2.19 6.71 25.87
N THR A 154 1.56 7.01 24.72
CA THR A 154 0.36 7.85 24.64
C THR A 154 -0.90 7.01 24.84
N THR A 155 -0.92 5.76 24.39
CA THR A 155 -2.04 4.83 24.63
C THR A 155 -2.19 4.41 26.10
N ASP A 156 -1.10 4.42 26.89
CA ASP A 156 -1.16 4.20 28.34
C ASP A 156 -1.76 5.38 29.13
N LYS A 157 -2.02 6.53 28.49
CA LYS A 157 -2.60 7.72 29.14
C LYS A 157 -4.06 8.01 28.76
N PHE A 158 -4.65 7.27 27.82
CA PHE A 158 -5.96 7.63 27.24
C PHE A 158 -6.99 6.50 27.16
N ILE A 159 -6.79 5.38 27.84
CA ILE A 159 -7.88 4.43 28.09
C ILE A 159 -8.36 4.61 29.55
N PRO A 160 -9.39 5.43 29.83
CA PRO A 160 -10.11 5.27 31.09
C PRO A 160 -10.75 3.87 31.06
N ASN A 161 -10.39 3.05 32.03
CA ASN A 161 -11.01 1.74 32.27
C ASN A 161 -12.53 1.95 32.46
N PRO A 162 -13.41 1.46 31.56
CA PRO A 162 -14.85 1.62 31.73
C PRO A 162 -15.45 0.63 32.75
N PHE A 163 -14.61 -0.08 33.52
CA PHE A 163 -15.03 -1.07 34.52
C PHE A 163 -14.31 -0.95 35.88
N SER A 164 -13.81 0.23 36.27
CA SER A 164 -13.47 0.48 37.68
C SER A 164 -14.60 1.23 38.36
N ASP A 165 -15.69 0.51 38.64
CA ASP A 165 -16.55 0.82 39.78
C ASP A 165 -16.01 -0.01 40.95
N ASP A 166 -15.34 0.67 41.88
CA ASP A 166 -15.29 0.43 43.33
C ASP A 166 -14.87 1.75 44.00
#